data_AF-A0A961H5A3-F1
#
_entry.id   AF-A0A961H5A3-F1
#
_cell.length_a   1.000
_cell.length_b   1.000
_cell.length_c   1.000
_cell.angle_alpha   90.00
_cell.angle_beta   90.00
_cell.angle_gamma   90.00
#
_symmetry.space_group_name_H-M   'P 1'
#
loop_
_entity.id
_entity.type
_entity.pdbx_description
1 polymer ?
#
loop_
_entity_poly.entity_id
_entity_poly.type
_entity_poly.pdbx_seq_one_letter_code
_entity_poly.pdbx_strand_id
1 'polypeptide(L)'
;MYRFLLKPRWLLSHVLVAAMVVGMLAAMMWQVSRLHQKQDLNARIEQRAHGEVLALGDVLAGHDLATDSGQDDVEYQAVSARGTYDTDHEFTIPNRTLDGAPGRLVITPFVWSDTEAPILVNRGFIPQSFTDDTAPIDGVEPPEGEVAIAGYLRLTELPGSLQTKRVDVGDNRFARLDLAAIAEVQGTALQPVYLLLGSQEPPTAQERLTMYPLPPRSEGKHFSYAVQWAIFTLIACIGYPLVLRRIARNRAGQIDDDMPTEGMWHADARRRDDTVEVGGE
;
A
#
# COMPACT_ATOMS: atom_id res chain seq x y z
N MET A 1 -19.98 3.90 -45.77
CA MET A 1 -18.61 3.45 -45.43
C MET A 1 -18.49 2.85 -44.01
N TYR A 2 -19.08 3.42 -42.94
CA TYR A 2 -18.88 2.94 -41.55
C TYR A 2 -20.04 2.15 -40.90
N ARG A 3 -21.16 1.88 -41.60
CA ARG A 3 -22.34 1.20 -41.01
C ARG A 3 -22.04 -0.17 -40.39
N PHE A 4 -20.93 -0.81 -40.76
CA PHE A 4 -20.52 -2.07 -40.15
C PHE A 4 -20.13 -1.94 -38.66
N LEU A 5 -19.69 -0.75 -38.22
CA LEU A 5 -19.31 -0.47 -36.82
C LEU A 5 -20.52 -0.50 -35.87
N LEU A 6 -21.74 -0.46 -36.42
CA LEU A 6 -22.99 -0.59 -35.67
C LEU A 6 -23.47 -2.05 -35.55
N LYS A 7 -22.75 -3.04 -36.10
CA LYS A 7 -23.10 -4.45 -35.92
C LYS A 7 -22.82 -4.88 -34.47
N PRO A 8 -23.58 -5.84 -33.88
CA PRO A 8 -23.49 -6.19 -32.46
C PRO A 8 -22.06 -6.49 -31.94
N ARG A 9 -21.27 -7.22 -32.73
CA ARG A 9 -19.86 -7.53 -32.42
C ARG A 9 -18.96 -6.29 -32.30
N TRP A 10 -19.24 -5.24 -33.05
CA TRP A 10 -18.50 -3.98 -32.98
C TRP A 10 -18.99 -3.17 -31.80
N LEU A 11 -20.30 -3.05 -31.58
CA LEU A 11 -20.84 -2.39 -30.39
C LEU A 11 -20.25 -2.98 -29.10
N LEU A 12 -20.17 -4.32 -29.01
CA LEU A 12 -19.51 -5.00 -27.90
C LEU A 12 -18.04 -4.61 -27.75
N SER A 13 -17.29 -4.47 -28.85
CA SER A 13 -15.88 -4.06 -28.78
C SER A 13 -15.72 -2.60 -28.35
N HIS A 14 -16.60 -1.68 -28.78
CA HIS A 14 -16.57 -0.30 -28.30
C HIS A 14 -16.85 -0.23 -26.80
N VAL A 15 -17.86 -0.96 -26.33
CA VAL A 15 -18.21 -1.03 -24.89
C VAL A 15 -17.05 -1.60 -24.08
N LEU A 16 -16.44 -2.70 -24.56
CA LEU A 16 -15.31 -3.33 -23.88
C LEU A 16 -14.10 -2.38 -23.79
N VAL A 17 -13.74 -1.73 -24.90
CA VAL A 17 -12.61 -0.78 -24.94
C VAL A 17 -12.90 0.43 -24.06
N ALA A 18 -14.12 0.97 -24.09
CA ALA A 18 -14.53 2.07 -23.22
C ALA A 18 -14.44 1.68 -21.75
N ALA A 19 -14.94 0.50 -21.38
CA ALA A 19 -14.83 -0.02 -20.00
C ALA A 19 -13.37 -0.20 -19.58
N MET A 20 -12.51 -0.69 -20.48
CA MET A 20 -11.08 -0.85 -20.20
C MET A 20 -10.38 0.51 -20.00
N VAL A 21 -10.68 1.51 -20.84
CA VAL A 21 -10.17 2.88 -20.69
C VAL A 21 -10.59 3.48 -19.34
N VAL A 22 -11.87 3.33 -18.97
CA VAL A 22 -12.37 3.78 -17.66
C VAL A 22 -11.64 3.06 -16.52
N GLY A 23 -11.43 1.76 -16.62
CA GLY A 23 -10.68 0.99 -15.62
C GLY A 23 -9.22 1.43 -15.48
N MET A 24 -8.54 1.71 -16.60
CA MET A 24 -7.16 2.21 -16.59
C MET A 24 -7.05 3.61 -15.97
N LEU A 25 -8.00 4.50 -16.27
CA LEU A 25 -8.08 5.82 -15.64
C LEU A 25 -8.36 5.71 -14.14
N ALA A 26 -9.26 4.83 -13.72
CA ALA A 26 -9.54 4.58 -12.31
C ALA A 26 -8.29 4.04 -11.59
N ALA A 27 -7.56 3.11 -12.21
CA ALA A 27 -6.30 2.58 -11.67
C ALA A 27 -5.20 3.66 -11.58
N MET A 28 -5.10 4.54 -12.56
CA MET A 28 -4.20 5.70 -12.54
C MET A 28 -4.52 6.63 -11.37
N MET A 29 -5.79 7.02 -11.22
CA MET A 29 -6.23 7.90 -10.13
C MET A 29 -6.00 7.27 -8.76
N TRP A 30 -6.24 5.96 -8.63
CA TRP A 30 -5.96 5.22 -7.41
C TRP A 30 -4.46 5.22 -7.06
N GLN A 31 -3.58 5.02 -8.05
CA GLN A 31 -2.13 5.08 -7.81
C GLN A 31 -1.67 6.49 -7.39
N VAL A 32 -2.21 7.56 -8.00
CA VAL A 32 -1.92 8.95 -7.60
C VAL A 32 -2.42 9.22 -6.18
N SER A 33 -3.62 8.75 -5.84
CA SER A 33 -4.14 8.88 -4.47
C SER A 33 -3.24 8.17 -3.45
N ARG A 34 -2.75 6.96 -3.76
CA ARG A 34 -1.80 6.24 -2.91
C ARG A 34 -0.46 6.96 -2.77
N LEU A 35 0.02 7.59 -3.83
CA LEU A 35 1.22 8.44 -3.78
C LEU A 35 1.03 9.60 -2.81
N HIS A 36 -0.05 10.37 -2.93
CA HIS A 36 -0.32 11.49 -2.03
C HIS A 36 -0.45 11.04 -0.58
N GLN A 37 -1.15 9.94 -0.30
CA GLN A 37 -1.23 9.38 1.06
C GLN A 37 0.15 9.06 1.64
N LYS A 38 1.08 8.55 0.83
CA LYS A 38 2.46 8.28 1.25
C LYS A 38 3.24 9.56 1.49
N GLN A 39 3.05 10.57 0.65
CA GLN A 39 3.68 11.89 0.82
C GLN A 39 3.20 12.58 2.10
N ASP A 40 1.90 12.57 2.36
CA ASP A 40 1.31 13.15 3.57
C ASP A 40 1.84 12.46 4.83
N LEU A 41 1.93 11.13 4.82
CA LEU A 41 2.53 10.36 5.92
C LEU A 41 4.00 10.73 6.12
N ASN A 42 4.80 10.77 5.06
CA ASN A 42 6.21 11.12 5.13
C ASN A 42 6.42 12.54 5.66
N ALA A 43 5.58 13.49 5.23
CA ALA A 43 5.62 14.87 5.71
C ALA A 43 5.28 14.96 7.20
N ARG A 44 4.27 14.22 7.68
CA ARG A 44 3.94 14.13 9.12
C ARG A 44 5.11 13.57 9.92
N ILE A 45 5.72 12.47 9.46
CA ILE A 45 6.90 11.89 10.11
C ILE A 45 8.04 12.90 10.13
N GLU A 46 8.31 13.59 9.03
CA GLU A 46 9.38 14.59 8.95
C GLU A 46 9.19 15.72 9.96
N GLN A 47 7.99 16.30 9.99
CA GLN A 47 7.66 17.42 10.87
C GLN A 47 7.74 17.04 12.35
N ARG A 48 7.28 15.84 12.72
CA ARG A 48 7.12 15.42 14.12
C ARG A 48 8.33 14.68 14.67
N ALA A 49 8.95 13.80 13.87
CA ALA A 49 10.08 13.00 14.32
C ALA A 49 11.40 13.79 14.29
N HIS A 50 11.57 14.74 13.36
CA HIS A 50 12.76 15.61 13.32
C HIS A 50 12.48 17.03 13.87
N GLY A 51 11.31 17.24 14.46
CA GLY A 51 10.97 18.46 15.16
C GLY A 51 11.65 18.58 16.52
N GLU A 52 11.17 19.51 17.32
CA GLU A 52 11.60 19.65 18.72
C GLU A 52 11.20 18.42 19.53
N VAL A 53 12.15 17.89 20.32
CA VAL A 53 11.88 16.80 21.27
C VAL A 53 11.14 17.38 22.46
N LEU A 54 9.88 16.97 22.64
CA LEU A 54 9.02 17.47 23.72
C LEU A 54 9.10 16.58 24.96
N ALA A 55 8.70 17.10 26.12
CA ALA A 55 8.53 16.26 27.30
C ALA A 55 7.30 15.36 27.13
N LEU A 56 7.44 14.06 27.40
CA LEU A 56 6.36 13.08 27.24
C LEU A 56 5.11 13.50 28.01
N GLY A 57 5.25 13.90 29.28
CA GLY A 57 4.13 14.32 30.13
C GLY A 57 3.33 15.50 29.53
N ASP A 58 4.01 16.49 28.96
CA ASP A 58 3.37 17.66 28.36
C ASP A 58 2.56 17.29 27.11
N VAL A 59 3.09 16.40 26.27
CA VAL A 59 2.40 15.92 25.07
C VAL A 59 1.14 15.13 25.44
N LEU A 60 1.24 14.21 26.41
CA LEU A 60 0.12 13.40 26.85
C LEU A 60 -0.96 14.23 27.55
N ALA A 61 -0.59 15.22 28.36
CA ALA A 61 -1.54 16.10 29.04
C ALA A 61 -2.23 17.10 28.08
N GLY A 62 -1.56 17.45 26.98
CA GLY A 62 -2.07 18.41 25.99
C GLY A 62 -3.09 17.85 24.99
N HIS A 63 -3.32 16.54 24.95
CA HIS A 63 -4.16 15.88 23.95
C HIS A 63 -5.19 14.94 24.56
N ASP A 64 -6.39 14.87 23.97
CA ASP A 64 -7.39 13.87 24.33
C ASP A 64 -7.13 12.55 23.60
N LEU A 65 -6.25 11.74 24.18
CA LEU A 65 -5.83 10.45 23.62
C LEU A 65 -6.89 9.33 23.76
N ALA A 66 -8.06 9.63 24.34
CA ALA A 66 -9.20 8.71 24.32
C ALA A 66 -9.89 8.68 22.94
N THR A 67 -9.56 9.62 22.05
CA THR A 67 -10.11 9.70 20.68
C THR A 67 -9.07 9.29 19.64
N ASP A 68 -9.52 8.67 18.55
CA ASP A 68 -8.67 8.35 17.40
C ASP A 68 -7.96 9.60 16.85
N SER A 69 -8.66 10.74 16.83
CA SER A 69 -8.09 12.03 16.40
C SER A 69 -6.95 12.50 17.30
N GLY A 70 -7.11 12.42 18.62
CA GLY A 70 -6.05 12.86 19.54
C GLY A 70 -4.83 11.94 19.48
N GLN A 71 -5.05 10.65 19.24
CA GLN A 71 -3.97 9.69 18.97
C GLN A 71 -3.24 10.05 17.66
N ASP A 72 -3.97 10.26 16.56
CA ASP A 72 -3.41 10.68 15.28
C ASP A 72 -2.63 12.01 15.36
N ASP A 73 -3.02 12.91 16.26
CA ASP A 73 -2.34 14.19 16.49
C ASP A 73 -0.94 14.03 17.10
N VAL A 74 -0.70 12.95 17.86
CA VAL A 74 0.59 12.69 18.52
C VAL A 74 1.43 11.61 17.83
N GLU A 75 0.90 10.87 16.84
CA GLU A 75 1.67 9.86 16.12
C GLU A 75 2.95 10.46 15.50
N TYR A 76 4.08 9.80 15.71
CA TYR A 76 5.44 10.19 15.32
C TYR A 76 6.04 11.39 16.07
N GLN A 77 5.36 11.95 17.08
CA GLN A 77 5.91 13.02 17.90
C GLN A 77 7.20 12.56 18.60
N ALA A 78 8.29 13.32 18.40
CA ALA A 78 9.52 13.11 19.15
C ALA A 78 9.32 13.56 20.61
N VAL A 79 9.57 12.65 21.54
CA VAL A 79 9.37 12.85 22.98
C VAL A 79 10.55 12.34 23.80
N SER A 80 10.69 12.86 25.01
CA SER A 80 11.65 12.38 26.01
C SER A 80 11.03 12.28 27.41
N ALA A 81 11.55 11.36 28.22
CA ALA A 81 11.12 11.14 29.60
C ALA A 81 12.27 10.60 30.46
N ARG A 82 12.15 10.75 31.79
CA ARG A 82 13.01 10.07 32.78
C ARG A 82 12.16 9.21 33.70
N GLY A 83 12.66 8.03 34.03
CA GLY A 83 11.89 7.01 34.74
C GLY A 83 12.61 5.69 34.80
N THR A 84 11.91 4.62 35.13
CA THR A 84 12.49 3.28 35.30
C THR A 84 11.74 2.27 34.43
N TYR A 85 12.46 1.29 33.88
CA TYR A 85 11.85 0.16 33.20
C TYR A 85 11.27 -0.83 34.22
N ASP A 86 10.07 -1.33 33.94
CA ASP A 86 9.44 -2.44 34.67
C ASP A 86 9.76 -3.75 33.96
N THR A 87 10.85 -4.39 34.38
CA THR A 87 11.36 -5.62 33.76
C THR A 87 10.50 -6.84 34.03
N ASP A 88 9.73 -6.84 35.12
CA ASP A 88 8.89 -7.98 35.51
C ASP A 88 7.73 -8.19 34.51
N HIS A 89 7.35 -7.12 33.81
CA HIS A 89 6.31 -7.11 32.79
C HIS A 89 6.87 -6.99 31.37
N GLU A 90 8.16 -7.29 31.15
CA GLU A 90 8.75 -7.37 29.82
C GLU A 90 8.13 -8.51 29.00
N PHE A 91 7.89 -8.25 27.72
CA PHE A 91 7.36 -9.23 26.79
C PHE A 91 7.92 -9.05 25.37
N THR A 92 7.68 -10.04 24.52
CA THR A 92 8.10 -9.96 23.11
C THR A 92 6.94 -9.99 22.14
N ILE A 93 7.15 -9.40 20.96
CA ILE A 93 6.25 -9.56 19.82
C ILE A 93 6.97 -10.29 18.69
N PRO A 94 6.66 -11.56 18.44
CA PRO A 94 7.32 -12.37 17.42
C PRO A 94 6.80 -12.02 16.01
N ASN A 95 7.32 -12.72 15.00
CA ASN A 95 6.92 -12.58 13.59
C ASN A 95 7.12 -11.16 13.05
N ARG A 96 8.17 -10.50 13.49
CA ARG A 96 8.60 -9.20 12.99
C ARG A 96 9.73 -9.40 12.00
N THR A 97 9.84 -8.49 11.04
CA THR A 97 10.90 -8.53 10.04
C THR A 97 11.60 -7.19 10.02
N LEU A 98 12.92 -7.23 10.17
CA LEU A 98 13.79 -6.07 10.01
C LEU A 98 14.88 -6.45 8.99
N ASP A 99 15.03 -5.64 7.95
CA ASP A 99 16.01 -5.84 6.87
C ASP A 99 16.02 -7.26 6.26
N GLY A 100 14.84 -7.86 6.14
CA GLY A 100 14.65 -9.20 5.58
C GLY A 100 14.91 -10.36 6.54
N ALA A 101 15.39 -10.09 7.77
CA ALA A 101 15.57 -11.10 8.80
C ALA A 101 14.30 -11.21 9.69
N PRO A 102 13.79 -12.43 9.95
CA PRO A 102 12.72 -12.63 10.92
C PRO A 102 13.25 -12.47 12.35
N GLY A 103 12.38 -12.08 13.26
CA GLY A 103 12.71 -11.90 14.66
C GLY A 103 11.52 -11.40 15.46
N ARG A 104 11.84 -10.67 16.53
CA ARG A 104 10.87 -10.21 17.51
C ARG A 104 11.21 -8.82 18.02
N LEU A 105 10.20 -8.08 18.44
CA LEU A 105 10.38 -6.84 19.20
C LEU A 105 10.44 -7.14 20.69
N VAL A 106 11.27 -6.39 21.42
CA VAL A 106 11.33 -6.40 22.89
C VAL A 106 10.61 -5.19 23.41
N ILE A 107 9.58 -5.44 24.22
CA ILE A 107 8.70 -4.40 24.77
C ILE A 107 8.81 -4.44 26.29
N THR A 108 9.16 -3.31 26.89
CA THR A 108 9.26 -3.18 28.34
C THR A 108 8.43 -1.97 28.77
N PRO A 109 7.51 -2.10 29.74
CA PRO A 109 6.83 -0.94 30.29
C PRO A 109 7.82 0.03 30.95
N PHE A 110 7.56 1.32 30.83
CA PHE A 110 8.37 2.38 31.39
C PHE A 110 7.51 3.26 32.27
N VAL A 111 7.89 3.35 33.54
CA VAL A 111 7.24 4.18 34.55
C VAL A 111 8.00 5.49 34.60
N TRP A 112 7.34 6.60 34.27
CA TRP A 112 7.91 7.93 34.35
C TRP A 112 7.04 8.81 35.23
N SER A 113 7.66 9.71 36.01
CA SER A 113 6.97 10.57 36.98
C SER A 113 6.05 9.81 37.95
N ASP A 114 5.26 10.52 38.76
CA ASP A 114 4.26 9.92 39.66
C ASP A 114 2.96 9.54 38.93
N THR A 115 3.03 9.14 37.66
CA THR A 115 1.84 8.79 36.86
C THR A 115 1.36 7.37 37.18
N GLU A 116 0.03 7.17 37.16
CA GLU A 116 -0.57 5.88 37.49
C GLU A 116 -0.41 4.82 36.37
N ALA A 117 -0.21 5.23 35.12
CA ALA A 117 -0.22 4.32 33.96
C ALA A 117 1.10 4.38 33.17
N PRO A 118 1.91 3.29 33.13
CA PRO A 118 3.14 3.23 32.35
C PRO A 118 2.90 3.29 30.83
N ILE A 119 3.97 3.61 30.11
CA ILE A 119 4.01 3.63 28.65
C ILE A 119 4.80 2.42 28.19
N LEU A 120 4.30 1.70 27.19
CA LEU A 120 5.08 0.61 26.61
C LEU A 120 6.21 1.19 25.76
N VAL A 121 7.44 0.71 25.96
CA VAL A 121 8.60 1.10 25.16
C VAL A 121 9.02 -0.08 24.28
N ASN A 122 8.97 0.10 22.97
CA ASN A 122 9.63 -0.78 22.02
C ASN A 122 11.13 -0.45 22.04
N ARG A 123 11.90 -1.26 22.77
CA ARG A 123 13.35 -1.08 22.94
C ARG A 123 14.15 -1.50 21.72
N GLY A 124 13.59 -2.34 20.85
CA GLY A 124 14.22 -2.75 19.61
C GLY A 124 13.84 -4.14 19.15
N PHE A 125 14.62 -4.64 18.19
CA PHE A 125 14.45 -5.90 17.50
C PHE A 125 15.59 -6.86 17.81
N ILE A 126 15.22 -8.13 17.99
CA ILE A 126 16.16 -9.25 18.13
C ILE A 126 15.89 -10.25 17.00
N PRO A 127 16.89 -10.57 16.16
CA PRO A 127 16.80 -11.61 15.15
C PRO A 127 16.41 -12.97 15.73
N GLN A 128 15.66 -13.77 14.97
CA GLN A 128 15.25 -15.12 15.38
C GLN A 128 16.44 -16.09 15.53
N SER A 129 17.63 -15.76 15.01
CA SER A 129 18.85 -16.54 15.19
C SER A 129 19.31 -16.63 16.66
N PHE A 130 18.82 -15.74 17.52
CA PHE A 130 19.03 -15.83 18.96
C PHE A 130 18.02 -16.82 19.56
N THR A 131 18.53 -17.82 20.27
CA THR A 131 17.76 -18.97 20.78
C THR A 131 16.85 -18.62 21.94
N ASP A 132 17.21 -17.62 22.75
CA ASP A 132 16.38 -17.16 23.86
C ASP A 132 15.15 -16.47 23.31
N ASP A 133 14.00 -17.05 23.63
CA ASP A 133 12.76 -16.74 22.92
C ASP A 133 11.61 -16.31 23.84
N THR A 134 11.86 -16.32 25.15
CA THR A 134 10.93 -15.98 26.22
C THR A 134 11.45 -14.76 26.97
N ALA A 135 10.58 -13.79 27.26
CA ALA A 135 10.94 -12.62 28.04
C ALA A 135 10.92 -12.95 29.56
N PRO A 136 11.78 -12.32 30.37
CA PRO A 136 12.86 -11.41 30.00
C PRO A 136 14.00 -12.15 29.27
N ILE A 137 14.61 -11.50 28.28
CA ILE A 137 15.65 -12.14 27.46
C ILE A 137 17.03 -11.86 28.08
N ASP A 138 17.76 -12.93 28.39
CA ASP A 138 19.12 -12.87 28.93
C ASP A 138 20.08 -12.11 27.99
N GLY A 139 20.79 -11.15 28.54
CA GLY A 139 21.77 -10.33 27.84
C GLY A 139 21.18 -9.20 26.98
N VAL A 140 19.88 -8.88 27.14
CA VAL A 140 19.25 -7.67 26.57
C VAL A 140 18.48 -6.86 27.61
N GLU A 141 18.83 -7.00 28.88
CA GLU A 141 18.19 -6.32 30.01
C GLU A 141 18.28 -4.80 29.85
N PRO A 142 17.24 -4.03 30.23
CA PRO A 142 17.38 -2.57 30.27
C PRO A 142 18.39 -2.17 31.36
N PRO A 143 18.98 -0.97 31.29
CA PRO A 143 19.76 -0.47 32.40
C PRO A 143 18.93 -0.39 33.68
N GLU A 144 19.59 -0.68 34.79
CA GLU A 144 18.99 -0.58 36.13
C GLU A 144 18.85 0.89 36.56
N GLY A 145 17.83 1.16 37.37
CA GLY A 145 17.59 2.48 37.96
C GLY A 145 16.94 3.47 37.00
N GLU A 146 17.16 4.76 37.26
CA GLU A 146 16.57 5.85 36.48
C GLU A 146 17.30 6.02 35.14
N VAL A 147 16.52 5.99 34.05
CA VAL A 147 16.96 6.08 32.66
C VAL A 147 16.26 7.27 32.00
N ALA A 148 17.01 8.05 31.22
CA ALA A 148 16.43 9.01 30.30
C ALA A 148 16.20 8.33 28.95
N ILE A 149 14.97 8.38 28.43
CA ILE A 149 14.61 7.83 27.12
C ILE A 149 14.19 8.96 26.18
N ALA A 150 14.50 8.81 24.90
CA ALA A 150 13.94 9.62 23.84
C ALA A 150 13.52 8.74 22.66
N GLY A 151 12.46 9.12 21.97
CA GLY A 151 11.90 8.31 20.90
C GLY A 151 10.66 8.93 20.28
N TYR A 152 9.85 8.10 19.65
CA TYR A 152 8.71 8.54 18.85
C TYR A 152 7.44 7.87 19.33
N LEU A 153 6.38 8.66 19.55
CA LEU A 153 5.07 8.11 19.89
C LEU A 153 4.48 7.35 18.70
N ARG A 154 3.85 6.22 18.97
CA ARG A 154 3.20 5.35 17.98
C ARG A 154 1.87 4.84 18.52
N LEU A 155 0.96 4.53 17.61
CA LEU A 155 -0.40 4.12 17.93
C LEU A 155 -0.51 2.62 18.16
N THR A 156 -1.50 2.21 18.95
CA THR A 156 -1.86 0.81 19.14
C THR A 156 -2.04 0.07 17.80
N GLU A 157 -1.59 -1.19 17.74
CA GLU A 157 -1.74 -2.04 16.56
C GLU A 157 -3.07 -2.80 16.61
N LEU A 158 -4.02 -2.40 15.75
CA LEU A 158 -5.31 -3.05 15.66
C LEU A 158 -5.29 -4.30 14.75
N PRO A 159 -6.08 -5.35 15.06
CA PRO A 159 -6.23 -6.50 14.16
C PRO A 159 -6.83 -6.09 12.81
N GLY A 160 -6.25 -6.60 11.73
CA GLY A 160 -6.89 -6.56 10.41
C GLY A 160 -8.20 -7.38 10.39
N SER A 161 -9.06 -7.14 9.40
CA SER A 161 -10.41 -7.74 9.30
C SER A 161 -10.45 -9.27 9.31
N LEU A 162 -9.36 -9.93 8.93
CA LEU A 162 -9.22 -11.40 8.91
C LEU A 162 -8.31 -11.95 10.01
N GLN A 163 -7.80 -11.10 10.90
CA GLN A 163 -6.91 -11.52 11.97
C GLN A 163 -7.69 -11.74 13.27
N THR A 164 -7.25 -12.71 14.08
CA THR A 164 -7.82 -12.90 15.41
C THR A 164 -7.59 -11.66 16.28
N LYS A 165 -8.62 -11.27 17.03
CA LYS A 165 -8.52 -10.26 18.09
C LYS A 165 -7.84 -10.80 19.35
N ARG A 166 -7.87 -12.12 19.53
CA ARG A 166 -7.27 -12.77 20.69
C ARG A 166 -5.76 -12.62 20.62
N VAL A 167 -5.16 -12.06 21.67
CA VAL A 167 -3.72 -12.13 21.84
C VAL A 167 -3.39 -13.52 22.37
N ASP A 168 -2.46 -14.21 21.71
CA ASP A 168 -1.90 -15.45 22.23
C ASP A 168 -0.84 -15.07 23.27
N VAL A 169 -1.13 -15.29 24.55
CA VAL A 169 -0.37 -14.81 25.72
C VAL A 169 0.41 -15.93 26.43
N GLY A 170 0.83 -16.97 25.72
CA GLY A 170 1.84 -17.89 26.31
C GLY A 170 3.10 -17.11 26.70
N ASP A 171 3.92 -17.62 27.62
CA ASP A 171 5.31 -17.20 27.94
C ASP A 171 5.70 -15.71 27.67
N ASN A 172 4.85 -14.73 28.05
CA ASN A 172 5.03 -13.30 27.75
C ASN A 172 5.31 -12.98 26.27
N ARG A 173 4.48 -13.55 25.39
CA ARG A 173 4.49 -13.27 23.95
C ARG A 173 3.16 -12.66 23.57
N PHE A 174 3.18 -11.63 22.73
CA PHE A 174 1.97 -11.00 22.21
C PHE A 174 2.05 -10.94 20.68
N ALA A 175 0.96 -11.16 19.97
CA ALA A 175 0.99 -11.16 18.50
C ALA A 175 1.21 -9.75 17.90
N ARG A 176 0.87 -8.69 18.64
CA ARG A 176 0.93 -7.29 18.22
C ARG A 176 0.89 -6.36 19.45
N LEU A 177 1.24 -5.08 19.25
CA LEU A 177 1.12 -4.02 20.27
C LEU A 177 -0.33 -3.53 20.37
N ASP A 178 -1.26 -4.41 20.73
CA ASP A 178 -2.65 -4.02 21.04
C ASP A 178 -2.73 -3.61 22.51
N LEU A 179 -2.65 -2.30 22.77
CA LEU A 179 -2.48 -1.75 24.11
C LEU A 179 -3.64 -2.10 25.05
N ALA A 180 -4.87 -2.14 24.53
CA ALA A 180 -6.04 -2.48 25.33
C ALA A 180 -6.03 -3.97 25.71
N ALA A 181 -5.69 -4.85 24.77
CA ALA A 181 -5.60 -6.27 25.05
C ALA A 181 -4.41 -6.61 25.97
N ILE A 182 -3.28 -5.92 25.84
CA ILE A 182 -2.13 -6.07 26.74
C ILE A 182 -2.49 -5.60 28.15
N ALA A 183 -3.13 -4.43 28.29
CA ALA A 183 -3.57 -3.90 29.58
C ALA A 183 -4.54 -4.85 30.30
N GLU A 184 -5.51 -5.43 29.57
CA GLU A 184 -6.46 -6.40 30.12
C GLU A 184 -5.75 -7.65 30.67
N VAL A 185 -4.75 -8.14 29.95
CA VAL A 185 -4.00 -9.34 30.30
C VAL A 185 -3.03 -9.10 31.46
N GLN A 186 -2.31 -7.98 31.45
CA GLN A 186 -1.35 -7.63 32.50
C GLN A 186 -2.04 -7.09 33.76
N GLY A 187 -3.32 -6.72 33.69
CA GLY A 187 -4.07 -6.16 34.81
C GLY A 187 -3.65 -4.75 35.21
N THR A 188 -2.95 -4.04 34.32
CA THR A 188 -2.37 -2.71 34.55
C THR A 188 -2.84 -1.75 33.47
N ALA A 189 -3.27 -0.55 33.87
CA ALA A 189 -3.62 0.50 32.93
C ALA A 189 -2.37 0.98 32.17
N LEU A 190 -2.48 1.15 30.85
CA LEU A 190 -1.40 1.63 30.00
C LEU A 190 -1.79 2.94 29.34
N GLN A 191 -0.78 3.74 28.98
CA GLN A 191 -1.02 4.85 28.07
C GLN A 191 -1.58 4.35 26.73
N PRO A 192 -2.47 5.13 26.08
CA PRO A 192 -3.10 4.76 24.81
C PRO A 192 -2.18 4.89 23.59
N VAL A 193 -0.89 5.13 23.81
CA VAL A 193 0.18 5.17 22.81
C VAL A 193 1.41 4.43 23.36
N TYR A 194 2.29 3.97 22.48
CA TYR A 194 3.57 3.39 22.87
C TYR A 194 4.74 4.23 22.33
N LEU A 195 5.91 4.08 22.94
CA LEU A 195 7.12 4.77 22.53
C LEU A 195 8.01 3.81 21.72
N LEU A 196 8.37 4.23 20.51
CA LEU A 196 9.45 3.61 19.74
C LEU A 196 10.78 4.22 20.16
N LEU A 197 11.65 3.43 20.79
CA LEU A 197 12.90 3.93 21.36
C LEU A 197 13.84 4.43 20.24
N GLY A 198 14.30 5.68 20.37
CA GLY A 198 15.29 6.29 19.50
C GLY A 198 16.66 6.43 20.16
N SER A 199 16.70 6.72 21.46
CA SER A 199 17.91 6.74 22.27
C SER A 199 17.58 6.60 23.76
N GLN A 200 18.58 6.25 24.55
CA GLN A 200 18.48 6.25 26.00
C GLN A 200 19.84 6.51 26.67
N GLU A 201 19.80 7.02 27.90
CA GLU A 201 20.95 7.26 28.77
C GLU A 201 20.66 6.65 30.16
N PRO A 202 21.49 5.71 30.65
CA PRO A 202 22.68 5.17 30.00
C PRO A 202 22.33 4.33 28.74
N PRO A 203 23.26 4.26 27.77
CA PRO A 203 23.04 3.51 26.55
C PRO A 203 22.92 2.01 26.83
N THR A 204 22.06 1.34 26.08
CA THR A 204 21.96 -0.11 26.09
C THR A 204 23.29 -0.71 25.60
N ALA A 205 24.00 -1.42 26.47
CA ALA A 205 25.34 -1.95 26.19
C ALA A 205 25.34 -3.26 25.37
N GLN A 206 24.36 -3.46 24.47
CA GLN A 206 24.04 -4.81 23.95
C GLN A 206 23.98 -4.86 22.44
N GLU A 207 24.91 -5.59 21.82
CA GLU A 207 24.99 -5.82 20.37
C GLU A 207 23.80 -6.61 19.79
N ARG A 208 23.04 -7.31 20.64
CA ARG A 208 21.92 -8.18 20.24
C ARG A 208 20.64 -7.41 19.91
N LEU A 209 20.52 -6.16 20.38
CA LEU A 209 19.31 -5.34 20.23
C LEU A 209 19.54 -4.27 19.17
N THR A 210 18.77 -4.34 18.08
CA THR A 210 18.80 -3.31 17.03
C THR A 210 17.62 -2.38 17.20
N MET A 211 17.85 -1.06 17.29
CA MET A 211 16.74 -0.09 17.35
C MET A 211 15.85 -0.24 16.12
N TYR A 212 14.54 -0.30 16.35
CA TYR A 212 13.60 -0.48 15.26
C TYR A 212 13.35 0.86 14.56
N PRO A 213 13.57 0.97 13.24
CA PRO A 213 13.54 2.25 12.57
C PRO A 213 12.10 2.76 12.41
N LEU A 214 11.97 4.08 12.22
CA LEU A 214 10.74 4.64 11.68
C LEU A 214 10.46 4.07 10.29
N PRO A 215 9.18 4.02 9.87
CA PRO A 215 8.83 3.57 8.53
C PRO A 215 9.67 4.28 7.45
N PRO A 216 10.14 3.56 6.43
CA PRO A 216 10.96 4.16 5.38
C PRO A 216 10.14 5.20 4.64
N ARG A 217 10.74 6.37 4.40
CA ARG A 217 10.13 7.51 3.71
C ARG A 217 10.04 7.32 2.19
N SER A 218 10.04 6.08 1.71
CA SER A 218 9.92 5.80 0.28
C SER A 218 8.47 5.97 -0.18
N GLU A 219 8.27 6.74 -1.25
CA GLU A 219 6.99 6.87 -1.95
C GLU A 219 6.61 5.60 -2.74
N GLY A 220 7.51 4.60 -2.79
CA GLY A 220 7.31 3.38 -3.54
C GLY A 220 7.24 3.62 -5.06
N LYS A 221 6.55 2.72 -5.76
CA LYS A 221 6.42 2.75 -7.24
C LYS A 221 5.10 3.37 -7.72
N HIS A 222 4.36 4.03 -6.83
CA HIS A 222 3.01 4.53 -7.13
C HIS A 222 3.00 5.48 -8.33
N PHE A 223 3.97 6.39 -8.42
CA PHE A 223 4.10 7.30 -9.55
C PHE A 223 4.38 6.57 -10.88
N SER A 224 5.34 5.64 -10.91
CA SER A 224 5.68 4.93 -12.14
C SER A 224 4.53 4.06 -12.64
N TYR A 225 3.76 3.46 -11.73
CA TYR A 225 2.53 2.75 -12.10
C TYR A 225 1.44 3.70 -12.61
N ALA A 226 1.27 4.89 -12.03
CA ALA A 226 0.33 5.89 -12.56
C ALA A 226 0.68 6.28 -14.00
N VAL A 227 1.97 6.52 -14.29
CA VAL A 227 2.45 6.80 -15.66
C VAL A 227 2.19 5.62 -16.59
N GLN A 228 2.42 4.38 -16.13
CA GLN A 228 2.13 3.19 -16.92
C GLN A 228 0.65 3.10 -17.31
N TRP A 229 -0.27 3.36 -16.36
CA TRP A 229 -1.71 3.38 -16.64
C TRP A 229 -2.09 4.51 -17.61
N ALA A 230 -1.45 5.67 -17.51
CA ALA A 230 -1.65 6.77 -18.46
C ALA A 230 -1.23 6.37 -19.89
N ILE A 231 -0.09 5.70 -20.05
CA ILE A 231 0.40 5.22 -21.35
C ILE A 231 -0.56 4.17 -21.94
N PHE A 232 -1.03 3.20 -21.14
CA PHE A 232 -2.01 2.21 -21.61
C PHE A 232 -3.33 2.85 -22.05
N THR A 233 -3.80 3.84 -21.29
CA THR A 233 -4.98 4.64 -21.66
C THR A 233 -4.77 5.33 -23.00
N LEU A 234 -3.60 5.98 -23.20
CA LEU A 234 -3.27 6.66 -24.45
C LEU A 234 -3.22 5.69 -25.64
N ILE A 235 -2.57 4.54 -25.47
CA ILE A 235 -2.50 3.48 -26.49
C ILE A 235 -3.91 2.99 -26.85
N ALA A 236 -4.79 2.77 -25.87
CA ALA A 236 -6.17 2.35 -26.15
C ALA A 236 -6.95 3.43 -26.90
N CYS A 237 -6.87 4.70 -26.46
CA CYS A 237 -7.57 5.83 -27.06
C CYS A 237 -7.10 6.15 -28.48
N ILE A 238 -5.82 5.95 -28.81
CA ILE A 238 -5.27 6.21 -30.16
C ILE A 238 -5.31 4.95 -31.02
N GLY A 239 -4.85 3.83 -30.49
CA GLY A 239 -4.70 2.57 -31.19
C GLY A 239 -6.02 2.00 -31.66
N TYR A 240 -7.07 2.06 -30.82
CA TYR A 240 -8.37 1.53 -31.21
C TYR A 240 -8.99 2.25 -32.43
N PRO A 241 -9.08 3.60 -32.48
CA PRO A 241 -9.52 4.31 -33.69
C PRO A 241 -8.63 4.05 -34.92
N LEU A 242 -7.31 3.93 -34.76
CA LEU A 242 -6.41 3.62 -35.88
C LEU A 242 -6.67 2.21 -36.44
N VAL A 243 -6.91 1.22 -35.58
CA VAL A 243 -7.31 -0.13 -36.00
C VAL A 243 -8.66 -0.10 -36.71
N LEU A 244 -9.64 0.62 -36.19
CA LEU A 244 -10.94 0.81 -36.86
C LEU A 244 -10.78 1.44 -38.25
N ARG A 245 -9.93 2.48 -38.37
CA ARG A 245 -9.64 3.14 -39.65
C ARG A 245 -8.95 2.20 -40.63
N ARG A 246 -7.99 1.39 -40.17
CA ARG A 246 -7.29 0.37 -40.98
C ARG A 246 -8.28 -0.67 -41.52
N ILE A 247 -9.16 -1.19 -40.65
CA ILE A 247 -10.17 -2.20 -41.03
C ILE A 247 -11.18 -1.61 -42.01
N ALA A 248 -11.60 -0.35 -41.82
CA ALA A 248 -12.50 0.33 -42.75
C ALA A 248 -11.85 0.54 -44.13
N ARG A 249 -10.56 0.91 -44.19
CA ARG A 249 -9.82 1.06 -45.45
C ARG A 249 -9.65 -0.28 -46.18
N ASN A 250 -9.26 -1.34 -45.46
CA ASN A 250 -9.08 -2.66 -46.07
C ASN A 250 -10.39 -3.20 -46.65
N ARG A 251 -11.52 -2.98 -45.95
CA ARG A 251 -12.84 -3.36 -46.48
C ARG A 251 -13.28 -2.53 -47.68
N ALA A 252 -12.85 -1.28 -47.79
CA ALA A 252 -13.18 -0.43 -48.93
C ALA A 252 -12.41 -0.86 -50.19
N GLY A 253 -11.12 -1.20 -50.07
CA GLY A 253 -10.33 -1.71 -51.21
C GLY A 253 -10.79 -3.08 -51.70
N GLN A 254 -11.22 -3.97 -50.79
CA GLN A 254 -11.73 -5.30 -51.13
C GLN A 254 -13.07 -5.28 -51.88
N ILE A 255 -13.86 -4.21 -51.75
CA ILE A 255 -15.10 -3.99 -52.54
C ILE A 255 -14.77 -3.49 -53.95
N ASP A 256 -13.67 -2.74 -54.11
CA ASP A 256 -13.23 -2.18 -55.40
C ASP A 256 -12.63 -3.26 -56.32
N ASP A 257 -11.87 -4.21 -55.74
CA ASP A 257 -11.27 -5.34 -56.46
C ASP A 257 -12.28 -6.42 -56.92
N ASP A 258 -13.42 -6.56 -56.23
CA ASP A 258 -14.48 -7.54 -56.53
C ASP A 258 -15.51 -7.03 -57.57
N MET A 259 -15.38 -5.77 -58.03
CA MET A 259 -16.21 -5.25 -59.13
C MET A 259 -15.71 -5.88 -60.45
N PRO A 260 -16.54 -6.63 -61.20
CA PRO A 260 -16.11 -7.17 -62.47
C PRO A 260 -15.79 -6.00 -63.39
N THR A 261 -14.60 -6.02 -64.01
CA THR A 261 -14.22 -5.11 -65.09
C THR A 261 -15.14 -5.36 -66.29
N GLU A 262 -16.35 -4.79 -66.25
CA GLU A 262 -17.25 -4.69 -67.40
C GLU A 262 -16.58 -3.84 -68.47
N GLY A 263 -15.83 -4.48 -69.36
CA GLY A 263 -15.23 -3.79 -70.48
C GLY A 263 -14.16 -4.57 -71.23
N MET A 264 -14.35 -5.87 -71.52
CA MET A 264 -13.49 -6.50 -72.55
C MET A 264 -14.01 -7.75 -73.26
N TRP A 265 -15.30 -8.09 -73.22
CA TRP A 265 -15.81 -9.26 -73.92
C TRP A 265 -17.18 -8.99 -74.55
N HIS A 266 -17.21 -8.84 -75.88
CA HIS A 266 -18.19 -9.38 -76.83
C HIS A 266 -18.24 -8.55 -78.13
N ALA A 267 -17.33 -8.85 -79.05
CA ALA A 267 -17.54 -8.61 -80.48
C ALA A 267 -17.44 -9.95 -81.20
N ASP A 268 -18.49 -10.77 -81.14
CA ASP A 268 -18.86 -11.63 -82.27
C ASP A 268 -20.27 -12.22 -82.13
N ALA A 269 -20.88 -12.44 -83.29
CA ALA A 269 -22.03 -13.29 -83.58
C ALA A 269 -23.44 -12.85 -83.12
N ARG A 270 -24.20 -12.28 -84.07
CA ARG A 270 -25.44 -12.88 -84.61
C ARG A 270 -26.18 -11.92 -85.55
N ARG A 271 -26.50 -12.37 -86.77
CA ARG A 271 -27.89 -12.69 -87.16
C ARG A 271 -27.93 -13.41 -88.52
N ARG A 272 -28.37 -14.67 -88.49
CA ARG A 272 -28.82 -15.46 -89.65
C ARG A 272 -30.35 -15.45 -89.66
N ASP A 273 -30.87 -15.56 -90.89
CA ASP A 273 -32.23 -15.92 -91.34
C ASP A 273 -33.37 -14.92 -91.18
N ASP A 274 -33.94 -14.52 -92.33
CA ASP A 274 -35.25 -15.05 -92.75
C ASP A 274 -35.38 -15.05 -94.30
N THR A 275 -36.05 -16.08 -94.78
CA THR A 275 -36.31 -16.52 -96.17
C THR A 275 -37.57 -15.89 -96.80
N VAL A 276 -37.62 -15.88 -98.13
CA VAL A 276 -38.70 -16.38 -99.04
C VAL A 276 -38.93 -15.53 -100.31
N GLU A 277 -38.99 -16.29 -101.40
CA GLU A 277 -39.29 -16.18 -102.84
C GLU A 277 -40.12 -15.02 -103.46
N VAL A 278 -39.90 -14.87 -104.79
CA VAL A 278 -40.84 -14.76 -105.95
C VAL A 278 -40.11 -13.88 -107.00
N GLY A 279 -39.89 -14.19 -108.29
CA GLY A 279 -40.40 -15.13 -109.29
C GLY A 279 -40.33 -14.39 -110.65
N GLY A 280 -40.11 -15.10 -111.77
CA GLY A 280 -40.39 -14.55 -113.11
C GLY A 280 -39.33 -14.80 -114.20
N GLU A 281 -39.63 -15.80 -115.03
CA GLU A 281 -39.32 -16.03 -116.47
C GLU A 281 -38.03 -15.49 -117.12
#